data_AF-N9WVX7-F1
#
_entry.id   AF-N9WVX7-F1
#
_cell.length_a   1.000
_cell.length_b   1.000
_cell.length_c   1.000
_cell.angle_alpha   90.00
_cell.angle_beta   90.00
_cell.angle_gamma   90.00
#
_symmetry.space_group_name_H-M   'P 1'
#
loop_
_entity.id
_entity.type
_entity.pdbx_description
1 polymer ?
#
loop_
_entity_poly.entity_id
_entity_poly.type
_entity_poly.pdbx_seq_one_letter_code
_entity_poly.pdbx_strand_id
1 'polypeptide(L)'
;MNLNEFERKSSGLESTEFQQDVELKAQMISKINDLFQILLKDNQFFNDEDIKIFRQLVNEYNTKYKRLLYSEFSSIFFDCSEEEEGIVLTNLEEISDLSFSNIDKGQANKIDLMIIKIYDHLNLASRQLLSLKNTDDIIQDKVESFLEEQLQGLKNGMEENNRNVTTNLISLVGIFTALSFVVFGGITSFQSIFSNIRGIPLTKVMILGCIWAIAIVNIVFFLIYFMAKLTGRDIKTNPYSSSILKRYPLICLINMIIITIFIMSLWLRFVEISSGNEWIIGLTKNNKDLLSFGSIAVLVIIGAIWSYIYVRMNRSYD
;
A
#
# COMPACT_ATOMS: atom_id res chain seq x y z
N MET A 1 59.25 53.89 -14.65
CA MET A 1 58.06 53.20 -15.17
C MET A 1 57.06 53.16 -14.03
N ASN A 2 55.90 53.81 -14.18
CA ASN A 2 54.94 54.03 -13.08
C ASN A 2 54.10 52.74 -12.87
N LEU A 3 53.86 52.30 -11.63
CA LEU A 3 53.19 51.01 -11.34
C LEU A 3 51.82 50.88 -12.03
N ASN A 4 51.05 51.97 -12.08
CA ASN A 4 49.74 52.01 -12.73
C ASN A 4 49.80 51.80 -14.26
N GLU A 5 50.94 52.09 -14.89
CA GLU A 5 51.16 51.90 -16.32
C GLU A 5 51.56 50.44 -16.63
N PHE A 6 52.20 49.76 -15.67
CA PHE A 6 52.52 48.34 -15.76
C PHE A 6 51.28 47.46 -15.55
N GLU A 7 50.45 47.75 -14.55
CA GLU A 7 49.20 47.02 -14.27
C GLU A 7 48.17 47.17 -15.40
N ARG A 8 47.98 48.37 -15.95
CA ARG A 8 47.06 48.58 -17.08
C ARG A 8 47.53 47.89 -18.37
N LYS A 9 48.84 47.74 -18.55
CA LYS A 9 49.43 47.01 -19.68
C LYS A 9 49.33 45.50 -19.48
N SER A 10 49.54 45.02 -18.25
CA SER A 10 49.36 43.61 -17.85
C SER A 10 47.90 43.16 -17.96
N SER A 11 46.93 43.94 -17.50
CA SER A 11 45.51 43.61 -17.61
C SER A 11 45.01 43.63 -19.08
N GLY A 12 45.54 44.55 -19.89
CA GLY A 12 45.29 44.60 -21.32
C GLY A 12 45.88 43.39 -22.07
N LEU A 13 47.10 42.99 -21.72
CA LEU A 13 47.77 41.79 -22.26
C LEU A 13 47.02 40.50 -21.88
N GLU A 14 46.64 40.30 -20.62
CA GLU A 14 45.89 39.12 -20.16
C GLU A 14 44.51 38.99 -20.84
N SER A 15 43.79 40.10 -21.01
CA SER A 15 42.50 40.09 -21.71
C SER A 15 42.62 39.74 -23.20
N THR A 16 43.74 40.13 -23.82
CA THR A 16 44.01 39.89 -25.25
C THR A 16 44.51 38.46 -25.48
N GLU A 17 45.38 37.93 -24.61
CA GLU A 17 45.83 36.54 -24.63
C GLU A 17 44.67 35.57 -24.40
N PHE A 18 43.77 35.87 -23.44
CA PHE A 18 42.59 35.04 -23.19
C PHE A 18 41.63 35.01 -24.39
N GLN A 19 41.37 36.15 -25.03
CA GLN A 19 40.56 36.18 -26.26
C GLN A 19 41.21 35.41 -27.41
N GLN A 20 42.53 35.49 -27.54
CA GLN A 20 43.28 34.76 -28.56
C GLN A 20 43.24 33.24 -28.35
N ASP A 21 43.29 32.77 -27.10
CA ASP A 21 43.15 31.36 -26.76
C ASP A 21 41.73 30.81 -27.03
N VAL A 22 40.70 31.60 -26.75
CA VAL A 22 39.30 31.23 -27.04
C VAL A 22 39.08 31.12 -28.56
N GLU A 23 39.58 32.08 -29.33
CA GLU A 23 39.48 32.07 -30.79
C GLU A 23 40.25 30.90 -31.41
N LEU A 24 41.46 30.60 -30.90
CA LEU A 24 42.25 29.45 -31.32
C LEU A 24 41.50 28.13 -31.08
N LYS A 25 40.90 27.96 -29.90
CA LYS A 25 40.10 26.77 -29.58
C LYS A 25 38.90 26.64 -30.52
N ALA A 26 38.18 27.73 -30.81
CA ALA A 26 37.06 27.71 -31.75
C ALA A 26 37.48 27.27 -33.17
N GLN A 27 38.63 27.75 -33.65
CA GLN A 27 39.18 27.31 -34.94
C GLN A 27 39.58 25.83 -34.95
N MET A 28 40.09 25.31 -33.84
CA MET A 28 40.40 23.88 -33.70
C MET A 28 39.13 23.02 -33.73
N ILE A 29 38.07 23.45 -33.04
CA ILE A 29 36.77 22.76 -33.04
C ILE A 29 36.19 22.72 -34.46
N SER A 30 36.18 23.85 -35.17
CA SER A 30 35.72 23.91 -36.57
C SER A 30 36.46 22.92 -37.46
N LYS A 31 37.77 22.74 -37.28
CA LYS A 31 38.55 21.78 -38.07
C LYS A 31 38.30 20.33 -37.69
N ILE A 32 37.95 20.06 -36.43
CA ILE A 32 37.53 18.72 -36.00
C ILE A 32 36.17 18.38 -36.63
N ASN A 33 35.24 19.34 -36.69
CA ASN A 33 33.98 19.17 -37.39
C ASN A 33 34.20 18.86 -38.88
N ASP A 34 35.11 19.56 -39.56
CA ASP A 34 35.47 19.26 -40.96
C ASP A 34 35.94 17.79 -41.13
N LEU A 35 36.70 17.26 -40.16
CA LEU A 35 37.14 15.85 -40.16
C LEU A 35 35.96 14.89 -39.96
N PHE A 36 35.06 15.18 -39.02
CA PHE A 36 33.87 14.36 -38.77
C PHE A 36 32.90 14.35 -39.95
N GLN A 37 32.76 15.44 -40.70
CA GLN A 37 31.94 15.47 -41.91
C GLN A 37 32.38 14.44 -42.96
N ILE A 38 33.69 14.14 -43.03
CA ILE A 38 34.20 13.08 -43.90
C ILE A 38 33.92 11.70 -43.30
N LEU A 39 34.12 11.54 -41.99
CA LEU A 39 33.89 10.26 -41.31
C LEU A 39 32.42 9.86 -41.29
N LEU A 40 31.49 10.82 -41.33
CA LEU A 40 30.04 10.60 -41.37
C LEU A 40 29.50 10.34 -42.77
N LYS A 41 30.35 10.34 -43.81
CA LYS A 41 29.93 10.03 -45.17
C LYS A 41 29.53 8.55 -45.22
N ASP A 42 28.35 8.26 -45.76
CA ASP A 42 27.86 6.89 -45.92
C ASP A 42 28.92 6.02 -46.64
N ASN A 43 29.21 4.86 -46.04
CA ASN A 43 30.24 3.91 -46.48
C ASN A 43 30.13 3.57 -47.98
N GLN A 44 28.92 3.58 -48.55
CA GLN A 44 28.72 3.31 -49.99
C GLN A 44 29.36 4.34 -50.92
N PHE A 45 29.59 5.56 -50.41
CA PHE A 45 30.17 6.68 -51.15
C PHE A 45 31.56 7.06 -50.64
N PHE A 46 32.08 6.33 -49.65
CA PHE A 46 33.42 6.52 -49.12
C PHE A 46 34.45 5.92 -50.08
N ASN A 47 35.45 6.70 -50.48
CA ASN A 47 36.41 6.30 -51.49
C ASN A 47 37.85 6.74 -51.20
N ASP A 48 38.79 6.30 -52.04
CA ASP A 48 40.21 6.66 -51.94
C ASP A 48 40.49 8.18 -51.99
N GLU A 49 39.60 8.99 -52.58
CA GLU A 49 39.72 10.44 -52.56
C GLU A 49 39.38 11.01 -51.20
N ASP A 50 38.34 10.50 -50.53
CA ASP A 50 37.98 10.90 -49.16
C ASP A 50 39.11 10.61 -48.18
N ILE A 51 39.78 9.46 -48.32
CA ILE A 51 40.96 9.10 -47.52
C ILE A 51 42.10 10.12 -47.71
N LYS A 52 42.33 10.57 -48.95
CA LYS A 52 43.33 11.60 -49.25
C LYS A 52 42.95 12.96 -48.66
N ILE A 53 41.69 13.36 -48.79
CA ILE A 53 41.16 14.62 -48.25
C ILE A 53 41.29 14.61 -46.72
N PHE A 54 40.90 13.52 -46.06
CA PHE A 54 41.02 13.37 -44.61
C PHE A 54 42.48 13.50 -44.16
N ARG A 55 43.40 12.77 -44.82
CA ARG A 55 44.85 12.87 -44.56
C ARG A 55 45.39 14.28 -44.74
N GLN A 56 44.90 15.01 -45.74
CA GLN A 56 45.28 16.40 -45.96
C GLN A 56 44.79 17.30 -44.82
N LEU A 57 43.52 17.18 -44.40
CA LEU A 57 42.97 17.96 -43.29
C LEU A 57 43.68 17.66 -41.96
N VAL A 58 44.02 16.40 -41.70
CA VAL A 58 44.84 16.02 -40.53
C VAL A 58 46.23 16.66 -40.60
N ASN A 59 46.85 16.71 -41.79
CA ASN A 59 48.14 17.36 -41.97
C ASN A 59 48.06 18.88 -41.73
N GLU A 60 47.03 19.55 -42.26
CA GLU A 60 46.77 20.97 -42.03
C GLU A 60 46.55 21.26 -40.54
N TYR A 61 45.74 20.44 -39.87
CA TYR A 61 45.48 20.54 -38.44
C TYR A 61 46.77 20.35 -37.61
N ASN A 62 47.54 19.30 -37.90
CA ASN A 62 48.75 18.97 -37.15
C ASN A 62 49.84 20.05 -37.34
N THR A 63 49.96 20.61 -38.55
CA THR A 63 50.92 21.68 -38.84
C THR A 63 50.59 22.95 -38.06
N LYS A 64 49.30 23.28 -37.92
CA LYS A 64 48.85 24.52 -37.28
C LYS A 64 48.78 24.42 -35.75
N TYR A 65 48.27 23.31 -35.19
CA TYR A 65 47.89 23.26 -33.77
C TYR A 65 48.69 22.29 -32.91
N LYS A 66 49.40 21.30 -33.49
CA LYS A 66 50.27 20.30 -32.81
C LYS A 66 49.63 19.47 -31.66
N ARG A 67 48.41 19.76 -31.23
CA ARG A 67 47.66 19.14 -30.13
C ARG A 67 46.27 18.73 -30.62
N LEU A 68 45.80 17.55 -30.20
CA LEU A 68 44.42 17.08 -30.39
C LEU A 68 43.53 17.51 -29.23
N LEU A 69 42.31 17.97 -29.52
CA LEU A 69 41.27 18.22 -28.52
C LEU A 69 40.41 16.97 -28.32
N TYR A 70 40.95 16.02 -27.55
CA TYR A 70 40.30 14.75 -27.23
C TYR A 70 38.86 14.88 -26.72
N SER A 71 38.61 15.84 -25.81
CA SER A 71 37.26 16.12 -25.32
C SER A 71 36.26 16.45 -26.43
N GLU A 72 36.72 17.13 -27.49
CA GLU A 72 35.84 17.53 -28.59
C GLU A 72 35.52 16.36 -29.52
N PHE A 73 36.52 15.53 -29.81
CA PHE A 73 36.31 14.28 -30.54
C PHE A 73 35.29 13.38 -29.82
N SER A 74 35.44 13.24 -28.50
CA SER A 74 34.50 12.46 -27.70
C SER A 74 33.11 13.08 -27.67
N SER A 75 33.01 14.41 -27.52
CA SER A 75 31.71 15.12 -27.49
C SER A 75 30.94 14.93 -28.79
N ILE A 76 31.58 15.19 -29.94
CA ILE A 76 30.94 15.05 -31.25
C ILE A 76 30.54 13.58 -31.48
N PHE A 77 31.39 12.64 -31.10
CA PHE A 77 31.10 11.21 -31.23
C PHE A 77 29.95 10.74 -30.33
N PHE A 78 29.81 11.28 -29.12
CA PHE A 78 28.70 10.94 -28.22
C PHE A 78 27.35 11.52 -28.66
N ASP A 79 27.37 12.56 -29.50
CA ASP A 79 26.15 13.14 -30.08
C ASP A 79 25.69 12.38 -31.34
N CYS A 80 26.48 11.44 -31.86
CA CYS A 80 26.10 10.58 -32.99
C CYS A 80 25.05 9.54 -32.59
N SER A 81 24.17 9.19 -33.54
CA SER A 81 23.29 8.01 -33.44
C SER A 81 24.08 6.70 -33.57
N GLU A 82 23.50 5.57 -33.18
CA GLU A 82 24.17 4.26 -33.26
C GLU A 82 24.60 3.87 -34.68
N GLU A 83 23.82 4.26 -35.69
CA GLU A 83 24.18 4.05 -37.09
C GLU A 83 25.38 4.92 -37.50
N GLU A 84 25.39 6.19 -37.10
CA GLU A 84 26.49 7.12 -37.36
C GLU A 84 27.78 6.73 -36.62
N GLU A 85 27.68 6.24 -35.38
CA GLU A 85 28.82 5.69 -34.63
C GLU A 85 29.51 4.58 -35.43
N GLY A 86 28.74 3.65 -35.99
CA GLY A 86 29.25 2.54 -36.80
C GLY A 86 29.91 3.00 -38.11
N ILE A 87 29.29 3.97 -38.79
CA ILE A 87 29.83 4.60 -40.01
C ILE A 87 31.18 5.26 -39.72
N VAL A 88 31.25 6.09 -38.67
CA VAL A 88 32.47 6.81 -38.28
C VAL A 88 33.61 5.85 -37.96
N LEU A 89 33.34 4.79 -37.18
CA LEU A 89 34.37 3.82 -36.81
C LEU A 89 34.86 3.03 -38.02
N THR A 90 33.96 2.61 -38.91
CA THR A 90 34.32 1.84 -40.13
C THR A 90 35.18 2.69 -41.07
N ASN A 91 34.73 3.91 -41.39
CA ASN A 91 35.47 4.81 -42.26
C ASN A 91 36.84 5.19 -41.66
N LEU A 92 36.91 5.37 -40.34
CA LEU A 92 38.16 5.64 -39.65
C LEU A 92 39.11 4.44 -39.66
N GLU A 93 38.59 3.22 -39.58
CA GLU A 93 39.36 1.98 -39.70
C GLU A 93 40.01 1.90 -41.10
N GLU A 94 39.24 2.12 -42.17
CA GLU A 94 39.75 2.14 -43.55
C GLU A 94 40.86 3.19 -43.75
N ILE A 95 40.71 4.40 -43.17
CA ILE A 95 41.76 5.44 -43.21
C ILE A 95 43.00 5.00 -42.42
N SER A 96 42.79 4.32 -41.30
CA SER A 96 43.86 3.89 -40.39
C SER A 96 44.69 2.75 -40.96
N ASP A 97 44.13 1.87 -41.80
CA ASP A 97 44.84 0.74 -42.40
C ASP A 97 46.10 1.16 -43.18
N LEU A 98 46.01 2.24 -43.96
CA LEU A 98 47.17 2.81 -44.64
C LEU A 98 48.23 3.30 -43.65
N SER A 99 47.78 3.87 -42.53
CA SER A 99 48.66 4.38 -41.46
C SER A 99 49.38 3.24 -40.73
N PHE A 100 48.65 2.16 -40.41
CA PHE A 100 49.22 0.95 -39.80
C PHE A 100 50.20 0.26 -40.75
N SER A 101 49.86 0.13 -42.04
CA SER A 101 50.77 -0.45 -43.04
C SER A 101 52.09 0.33 -43.16
N ASN A 102 52.04 1.66 -43.06
CA ASN A 102 53.24 2.49 -43.08
C ASN A 102 54.09 2.33 -41.80
N ILE A 103 53.46 2.11 -40.64
CA ILE A 103 54.18 1.80 -39.39
C ILE A 103 54.91 0.47 -39.50
N ASP A 104 54.23 -0.59 -39.97
CA ASP A 104 54.82 -1.92 -40.08
C ASP A 104 56.02 -1.94 -41.03
N LYS A 105 55.99 -1.12 -42.09
CA LYS A 105 57.09 -0.94 -43.05
C LYS A 105 58.19 0.00 -42.56
N GLY A 106 58.04 0.62 -41.38
CA GLY A 106 58.99 1.61 -40.86
C GLY A 106 59.02 2.93 -41.64
N GLN A 107 57.95 3.24 -42.39
CA GLN A 107 57.83 4.41 -43.27
C GLN A 107 56.82 5.44 -42.75
N ALA A 108 56.34 5.27 -41.51
CA ALA A 108 55.31 6.13 -40.92
C ALA A 108 55.77 7.58 -40.79
N ASN A 109 54.91 8.49 -41.24
CA ASN A 109 55.11 9.92 -41.10
C ASN A 109 54.32 10.47 -39.89
N LYS A 110 54.46 11.78 -39.62
CA LYS A 110 53.75 12.43 -38.50
C LYS A 110 52.22 12.42 -38.64
N ILE A 111 51.70 12.29 -39.86
CA ILE A 111 50.26 12.26 -40.15
C ILE A 111 49.72 10.86 -39.79
N ASP A 112 50.44 9.79 -40.14
CA ASP A 112 50.09 8.41 -39.79
C ASP A 112 49.96 8.25 -38.27
N LEU A 113 50.93 8.79 -37.51
CA LEU A 113 50.88 8.80 -36.05
C LEU A 113 49.71 9.60 -35.48
N MET A 114 49.26 10.64 -36.18
CA MET A 114 48.14 11.47 -35.75
C MET A 114 46.80 10.79 -36.02
N ILE A 115 46.65 10.15 -37.19
CA ILE A 115 45.47 9.35 -37.53
C ILE A 115 45.29 8.24 -36.51
N ILE A 116 46.35 7.52 -36.15
CA ILE A 116 46.26 6.44 -35.16
C ILE A 116 45.84 6.97 -33.79
N LYS A 117 46.32 8.15 -33.38
CA LYS A 117 45.84 8.79 -32.14
C LYS A 117 44.35 9.12 -32.18
N ILE A 118 43.81 9.52 -33.34
CA ILE A 118 42.38 9.77 -33.51
C ILE A 118 41.61 8.45 -33.46
N TYR A 119 42.10 7.42 -34.16
CA TYR A 119 41.56 6.06 -34.14
C TYR A 119 41.49 5.49 -32.73
N ASP A 120 42.59 5.49 -31.98
CA ASP A 120 42.64 4.99 -30.61
C ASP A 120 41.67 5.75 -29.70
N HIS A 121 41.57 7.07 -29.89
CA HIS A 121 40.74 7.89 -29.03
C HIS A 121 39.25 7.72 -29.30
N LEU A 122 38.82 7.61 -30.56
CA LEU A 122 37.42 7.35 -30.91
C LEU A 122 37.00 5.92 -30.53
N ASN A 123 37.88 4.94 -30.65
CA ASN A 123 37.63 3.60 -30.13
C ASN A 123 37.49 3.58 -28.60
N LEU A 124 38.32 4.35 -27.89
CA LEU A 124 38.16 4.52 -26.45
C LEU A 124 36.81 5.19 -26.10
N ALA A 125 36.44 6.24 -26.82
CA ALA A 125 35.17 6.93 -26.63
C ALA A 125 33.99 5.96 -26.87
N SER A 126 34.00 5.18 -27.95
CA SER A 126 32.99 4.15 -28.22
C SER A 126 32.84 3.15 -27.07
N ARG A 127 33.95 2.66 -26.51
CA ARG A 127 33.91 1.77 -25.33
C ARG A 127 33.31 2.45 -24.10
N GLN A 128 33.62 3.73 -23.88
CA GLN A 128 33.06 4.50 -22.78
C GLN A 128 31.54 4.69 -22.95
N LEU A 129 31.09 5.04 -24.15
CA LEU A 129 29.67 5.21 -24.46
C LEU A 129 28.88 3.91 -24.28
N LEU A 130 29.40 2.79 -24.78
CA LEU A 130 28.79 1.47 -24.61
C LEU A 130 28.69 1.06 -23.13
N SER A 131 29.71 1.40 -22.32
CA SER A 131 29.66 1.15 -20.87
C SER A 131 28.58 2.00 -20.17
N LEU A 132 28.34 3.23 -20.62
CA LEU A 132 27.30 4.10 -20.08
C LEU A 132 25.91 3.57 -20.45
N LYS A 133 25.66 3.24 -21.73
CA LYS A 133 24.40 2.65 -22.21
C LYS A 133 24.03 1.39 -21.42
N ASN A 134 24.97 0.46 -21.24
CA ASN A 134 24.76 -0.75 -20.44
C ASN A 134 24.42 -0.44 -18.96
N THR A 135 24.98 0.64 -18.40
CA THR A 135 24.70 1.04 -17.02
C THR A 135 23.29 1.62 -16.91
N ASP A 136 22.85 2.41 -17.88
CA ASP A 136 21.51 2.97 -17.93
C ASP A 136 20.44 1.88 -18.04
N ASP A 137 20.65 0.86 -18.89
CA ASP A 137 19.75 -0.29 -19.00
C ASP A 137 19.62 -1.05 -17.67
N ILE A 138 20.75 -1.30 -16.98
CA ILE A 138 20.75 -1.95 -15.66
C ILE A 138 20.02 -1.10 -14.62
N ILE A 139 20.20 0.22 -14.67
CA ILE A 139 19.52 1.14 -13.75
C ILE A 139 18.02 1.14 -14.05
N GLN A 140 17.62 1.18 -15.32
CA GLN A 140 16.22 1.17 -15.73
C GLN A 140 15.52 -0.11 -15.26
N ASP A 141 16.12 -1.28 -15.52
CA ASP A 141 15.58 -2.58 -15.10
C ASP A 141 15.44 -2.67 -13.57
N LYS A 142 16.43 -2.16 -12.84
CA LYS A 142 16.40 -2.14 -11.37
C LYS A 142 15.36 -1.17 -10.81
N VAL A 143 15.14 -0.03 -11.47
CA VAL A 143 14.11 0.93 -11.07
C VAL A 143 12.71 0.38 -11.38
N GLU A 144 12.52 -0.22 -12.56
CA GLU A 144 11.24 -0.81 -12.97
C GLU A 144 10.83 -1.95 -12.04
N SER A 145 11.74 -2.90 -11.76
CA SER A 145 11.49 -4.00 -10.83
C SER A 145 11.18 -3.52 -9.40
N PHE A 146 11.90 -2.51 -8.90
CA PHE A 146 11.61 -1.92 -7.59
C PHE A 146 10.24 -1.24 -7.55
N LEU A 147 9.87 -0.50 -8.61
CA LEU A 147 8.57 0.15 -8.70
C LEU A 147 7.44 -0.86 -8.81
N GLU A 148 7.61 -1.94 -9.57
CA GLU A 148 6.61 -3.00 -9.70
C GLU A 148 6.35 -3.68 -8.35
N GLU A 149 7.40 -4.02 -7.60
CA GLU A 149 7.27 -4.62 -6.26
C GLU A 149 6.52 -3.69 -5.29
N GLN A 150 6.89 -2.40 -5.25
CA GLN A 150 6.24 -1.41 -4.39
C GLN A 150 4.77 -1.18 -4.78
N LEU A 151 4.48 -1.07 -6.08
CA LEU A 151 3.12 -0.90 -6.59
C LEU A 151 2.25 -2.12 -6.31
N GLN A 152 2.80 -3.33 -6.44
CA GLN A 152 2.08 -4.55 -6.13
C GLN A 152 1.78 -4.66 -4.63
N GLY A 153 2.76 -4.33 -3.77
CA GLY A 153 2.57 -4.25 -2.32
C GLY A 153 1.47 -3.25 -1.92
N LEU A 154 1.50 -2.04 -2.50
CA LEU A 154 0.48 -1.01 -2.27
C LEU A 154 -0.91 -1.45 -2.76
N LYS A 155 -1.00 -2.03 -3.96
CA LYS A 155 -2.27 -2.52 -4.52
C LYS A 155 -2.89 -3.60 -3.65
N ASN A 156 -2.09 -4.58 -3.23
CA ASN A 156 -2.53 -5.66 -2.36
C ASN A 156 -2.99 -5.11 -0.99
N GLY A 157 -2.21 -4.19 -0.40
CA GLY A 157 -2.56 -3.55 0.86
C GLY A 157 -3.84 -2.70 0.77
N MET A 158 -4.03 -1.98 -0.33
CA MET A 158 -5.27 -1.23 -0.58
C MET A 158 -6.47 -2.14 -0.77
N GLU A 159 -6.33 -3.24 -1.51
CA GLU A 159 -7.42 -4.20 -1.74
C GLU A 159 -7.83 -4.89 -0.44
N GLU A 160 -6.86 -5.32 0.37
CA GLU A 160 -7.12 -5.88 1.70
C GLU A 160 -7.80 -4.86 2.63
N ASN A 161 -7.29 -3.63 2.67
CA ASN A 161 -7.89 -2.57 3.48
C ASN A 161 -9.32 -2.26 3.03
N ASN A 162 -9.57 -2.19 1.73
CA ASN A 162 -10.90 -1.94 1.19
C ASN A 162 -11.86 -3.09 1.52
N ARG A 163 -11.40 -4.34 1.45
CA ARG A 163 -12.17 -5.51 1.89
C ARG A 163 -12.52 -5.41 3.38
N ASN A 164 -11.55 -5.07 4.22
CA ASN A 164 -11.75 -4.92 5.67
C ASN A 164 -12.73 -3.78 6.01
N VAL A 165 -12.61 -2.64 5.34
CA VAL A 165 -13.56 -1.51 5.46
C VAL A 165 -14.96 -1.94 5.02
N THR A 166 -15.09 -2.63 3.89
CA THR A 166 -16.37 -3.14 3.40
C THR A 166 -17.02 -4.10 4.41
N THR A 167 -16.26 -5.06 4.96
CA THR A 167 -16.76 -5.96 6.00
C THR A 167 -17.20 -5.22 7.27
N ASN A 168 -16.45 -4.20 7.69
CA ASN A 168 -16.82 -3.37 8.84
C ASN A 168 -18.06 -2.50 8.57
N LEU A 169 -18.24 -1.98 7.35
CA LEU A 169 -19.44 -1.25 6.97
C LEU A 169 -20.67 -2.16 6.96
N ILE A 170 -20.54 -3.36 6.39
CA ILE A 170 -21.58 -4.39 6.47
C ILE A 170 -21.90 -4.70 7.94
N SER A 171 -20.87 -4.86 8.79
CA SER A 171 -21.01 -5.02 10.25
C SER A 171 -21.89 -3.94 10.87
N LEU A 172 -21.56 -2.68 10.61
CA LEU A 172 -22.23 -1.54 11.22
C LEU A 172 -23.67 -1.43 10.75
N VAL A 173 -23.92 -1.59 9.45
CA VAL A 173 -25.25 -1.57 8.86
C VAL A 173 -26.11 -2.69 9.44
N GLY A 174 -25.59 -3.92 9.51
CA GLY A 174 -26.37 -5.05 10.02
C GLY A 174 -26.70 -4.97 11.51
N ILE A 175 -25.78 -4.48 12.35
CA ILE A 175 -26.09 -4.19 13.77
C ILE A 175 -27.16 -3.11 13.88
N PHE A 176 -27.04 -2.04 13.09
CA PHE A 176 -28.01 -0.93 13.09
C PHE A 176 -29.40 -1.38 12.63
N THR A 177 -29.49 -2.22 11.60
CA THR A 177 -30.74 -2.81 11.12
C THR A 177 -31.37 -3.72 12.17
N ALA A 178 -30.58 -4.60 12.80
CA ALA A 178 -31.07 -5.46 13.87
C ALA A 178 -31.60 -4.65 15.07
N LEU A 179 -30.85 -3.63 15.49
CA LEU A 179 -31.27 -2.72 16.56
C LEU A 179 -32.57 -1.99 16.19
N SER A 180 -32.67 -1.49 14.96
CA SER A 180 -33.86 -0.78 14.47
C SER A 180 -35.10 -1.69 14.48
N PHE A 181 -35.00 -2.92 13.98
CA PHE A 181 -36.12 -3.87 13.99
C PHE A 181 -36.55 -4.25 15.40
N VAL A 182 -35.59 -4.39 16.32
CA VAL A 182 -35.89 -4.68 17.72
C VAL A 182 -36.54 -3.48 18.41
N VAL A 183 -36.05 -2.27 18.17
CA VAL A 183 -36.60 -1.06 18.80
C VAL A 183 -37.99 -0.78 18.24
N PHE A 184 -38.15 -0.69 16.92
CA PHE A 184 -39.43 -0.35 16.31
C PHE A 184 -40.45 -1.49 16.40
N GLY A 185 -40.03 -2.73 16.10
CA GLY A 185 -40.89 -3.90 16.22
C GLY A 185 -41.20 -4.25 17.67
N GLY A 186 -40.22 -4.08 18.57
CA GLY A 186 -40.36 -4.27 20.00
C GLY A 186 -41.35 -3.29 20.62
N ILE A 187 -41.14 -1.99 20.43
CA ILE A 187 -42.02 -0.96 20.99
C ILE A 187 -43.44 -1.09 20.46
N THR A 188 -43.61 -1.33 19.15
CA THR A 188 -44.95 -1.48 18.54
C THR A 188 -45.69 -2.70 19.11
N SER A 189 -45.01 -3.83 19.26
CA SER A 189 -45.62 -5.03 19.83
C SER A 189 -45.94 -4.85 21.32
N PHE A 190 -45.06 -4.19 22.07
CA PHE A 190 -45.27 -3.86 23.48
C PHE A 190 -46.48 -2.93 23.67
N GLN A 191 -46.64 -1.92 22.80
CA GLN A 191 -47.82 -1.05 22.78
C GLN A 191 -49.12 -1.81 22.49
N SER A 192 -49.10 -2.79 21.57
CA SER A 192 -50.26 -3.63 21.27
C SER A 192 -50.67 -4.54 22.44
N ILE A 193 -49.69 -5.06 23.18
CA ILE A 193 -49.96 -5.79 24.43
C ILE A 193 -50.63 -4.87 25.45
N PHE A 194 -50.18 -3.61 25.55
CA PHE A 194 -50.71 -2.65 26.52
C PHE A 194 -52.07 -2.05 26.15
N SER A 195 -52.36 -1.86 24.86
CA SER A 195 -53.63 -1.29 24.39
C SER A 195 -54.83 -2.22 24.63
N ASN A 196 -54.58 -3.53 24.68
CA ASN A 196 -55.60 -4.57 24.92
C ASN A 196 -55.89 -4.85 26.41
N ILE A 197 -55.36 -4.04 27.34
CA ILE A 197 -55.43 -4.32 28.79
C ILE A 197 -56.75 -3.89 29.45
N ARG A 198 -57.66 -3.17 28.77
CA ARG A 198 -58.88 -2.64 29.42
C ARG A 198 -59.68 -3.77 30.12
N GLY A 199 -59.63 -3.80 31.46
CA GLY A 199 -60.31 -4.80 32.30
C GLY A 199 -59.52 -6.05 32.68
N ILE A 200 -58.24 -6.18 32.30
CA ILE A 200 -57.39 -7.34 32.63
C ILE A 200 -56.60 -7.06 33.93
N PRO A 201 -56.54 -8.00 34.90
CA PRO A 201 -55.72 -7.84 36.11
C PRO A 201 -54.23 -7.72 35.76
N LEU A 202 -53.53 -6.82 36.47
CA LEU A 202 -52.11 -6.48 36.26
C LEU A 202 -51.20 -7.72 36.20
N THR A 203 -51.49 -8.73 37.01
CA THR A 203 -50.74 -10.00 37.09
C THR A 203 -50.74 -10.77 35.76
N LYS A 204 -51.85 -10.78 35.01
CA LYS A 204 -51.92 -11.42 33.68
C LYS A 204 -51.10 -10.67 32.64
N VAL A 205 -51.07 -9.35 32.71
CA VAL A 205 -50.26 -8.50 31.84
C VAL A 205 -48.77 -8.74 32.07
N MET A 206 -48.34 -8.84 33.33
CA MET A 206 -46.94 -9.11 33.67
C MET A 206 -46.47 -10.46 33.12
N ILE A 207 -47.31 -11.50 33.21
CA ILE A 207 -47.03 -12.83 32.64
C ILE A 207 -46.86 -12.73 31.10
N LEU A 208 -47.79 -12.07 30.41
CA LEU A 208 -47.72 -11.89 28.96
C LEU A 208 -46.50 -11.07 28.53
N GLY A 209 -46.19 -9.99 29.26
CA GLY A 209 -45.01 -9.16 29.04
C GLY A 209 -43.69 -9.92 29.24
N CYS A 210 -43.62 -10.83 30.21
CA CYS A 210 -42.43 -11.67 30.43
C CYS A 210 -42.22 -12.68 29.29
N ILE A 211 -43.29 -13.34 28.82
CA ILE A 211 -43.22 -14.27 27.67
C ILE A 211 -42.71 -13.50 26.43
N TRP A 212 -43.24 -12.30 26.21
CA TRP A 212 -42.83 -11.45 25.11
C TRP A 212 -41.38 -10.95 25.25
N ALA A 213 -40.96 -10.53 26.44
CA ALA A 213 -39.59 -10.09 26.71
C ALA A 213 -38.56 -11.20 26.47
N ILE A 214 -38.87 -12.44 26.88
CA ILE A 214 -38.02 -13.61 26.57
C ILE A 214 -37.91 -13.78 25.04
N ALA A 215 -39.01 -13.67 24.30
CA ALA A 215 -38.98 -13.82 22.85
C ALA A 215 -38.11 -12.75 22.17
N ILE A 216 -38.28 -11.47 22.53
CA ILE A 216 -37.49 -10.37 21.96
C ILE A 216 -36.00 -10.50 22.28
N VAL A 217 -35.64 -10.77 23.53
CA VAL A 217 -34.22 -10.91 23.93
C VAL A 217 -33.52 -12.04 23.16
N ASN A 218 -34.21 -13.17 22.93
CA ASN A 218 -33.65 -14.25 22.13
C ASN A 218 -33.55 -13.91 20.64
N ILE A 219 -34.53 -13.20 20.06
CA ILE A 219 -34.45 -12.73 18.67
C ILE A 219 -33.28 -11.76 18.49
N VAL A 220 -33.11 -10.80 19.41
CA VAL A 220 -31.96 -9.87 19.42
C VAL A 220 -30.65 -10.65 19.44
N PHE A 221 -30.54 -11.65 20.31
CA PHE A 221 -29.35 -12.48 20.41
C PHE A 221 -29.04 -13.20 19.10
N PHE A 222 -30.05 -13.80 18.44
CA PHE A 222 -29.86 -14.45 17.15
C PHE A 222 -29.38 -13.47 16.08
N LEU A 223 -29.92 -12.25 16.03
CA LEU A 223 -29.51 -11.23 15.07
C LEU A 223 -28.05 -10.81 15.31
N ILE A 224 -27.66 -10.53 16.55
CA ILE A 224 -26.28 -10.17 16.90
C ILE A 224 -25.32 -11.35 16.63
N TYR A 225 -25.74 -12.58 16.93
CA TYR A 225 -24.97 -13.79 16.67
C TYR A 225 -24.73 -14.01 15.18
N PHE A 226 -25.77 -13.88 14.35
CA PHE A 226 -25.64 -13.97 12.90
C PHE A 226 -24.72 -12.86 12.37
N MET A 227 -24.85 -11.65 12.91
CA MET A 227 -24.04 -10.52 12.51
C MET A 227 -22.55 -10.70 12.82
N ALA A 228 -22.21 -11.23 13.99
CA ALA A 228 -20.83 -11.53 14.32
C ALA A 228 -20.26 -12.66 13.46
N LYS A 229 -21.09 -13.66 13.09
CA LYS A 229 -20.68 -14.72 12.17
C LYS A 229 -20.44 -14.19 10.75
N LEU A 230 -21.25 -13.24 10.27
CA LEU A 230 -21.05 -12.57 8.98
C LEU A 230 -19.79 -11.70 8.94
N THR A 231 -19.36 -11.19 10.10
CA THR A 231 -18.22 -10.26 10.20
C THR A 231 -16.93 -10.96 10.65
N GLY A 232 -16.97 -12.29 10.78
CA GLY A 232 -15.82 -13.10 11.20
C GLY A 232 -15.37 -12.82 12.65
N ARG A 233 -16.21 -12.16 13.47
CA ARG A 233 -15.89 -11.85 14.86
C ARG A 233 -16.46 -12.91 15.80
N ASP A 234 -15.65 -13.36 16.75
CA ASP A 234 -16.11 -14.25 17.81
C ASP A 234 -16.72 -13.43 18.97
N ILE A 235 -18.02 -13.62 19.22
CA ILE A 235 -18.69 -13.10 20.44
C ILE A 235 -18.54 -14.07 21.63
N LYS A 236 -17.77 -15.14 21.50
CA LYS A 236 -17.65 -16.14 22.57
C LYS A 236 -16.69 -15.60 23.63
N THR A 237 -17.17 -15.42 24.85
CA THR A 237 -16.29 -15.03 25.97
C THR A 237 -15.35 -16.16 26.37
N ASN A 238 -15.79 -17.42 26.24
CA ASN A 238 -14.95 -18.60 26.48
C ASN A 238 -15.10 -19.60 25.29
N PRO A 239 -14.06 -19.77 24.46
CA PRO A 239 -14.12 -20.65 23.30
C PRO A 239 -14.10 -22.15 23.64
N TYR A 240 -13.59 -22.53 24.82
CA TYR A 240 -13.40 -23.94 25.23
C TYR A 240 -14.55 -24.51 26.07
N SER A 241 -15.51 -23.67 26.48
CA SER A 241 -16.63 -24.14 27.30
C SER A 241 -17.77 -24.71 26.45
N SER A 242 -18.17 -25.94 26.76
CA SER A 242 -19.29 -26.66 26.14
C SER A 242 -20.68 -26.11 26.53
N SER A 243 -20.80 -25.41 27.66
CA SER A 243 -22.09 -24.89 28.14
C SER A 243 -22.39 -23.50 27.59
N ILE A 244 -23.61 -23.31 27.04
CA ILE A 244 -24.15 -22.04 26.52
C ILE A 244 -24.06 -20.92 27.57
N LEU A 245 -24.26 -21.25 28.84
CA LEU A 245 -24.17 -20.34 30.00
C LEU A 245 -22.80 -19.63 30.10
N LYS A 246 -21.72 -20.35 29.82
CA LYS A 246 -20.35 -19.83 29.91
C LYS A 246 -19.91 -19.15 28.61
N ARG A 247 -20.52 -19.54 27.49
CA ARG A 247 -20.21 -18.99 26.17
C ARG A 247 -20.83 -17.60 25.97
N TYR A 248 -22.02 -17.36 26.53
CA TYR A 248 -22.77 -16.09 26.46
C TYR A 248 -23.35 -15.68 27.84
N PRO A 249 -22.49 -15.32 28.82
CA PRO A 249 -22.91 -15.10 30.20
C PRO A 249 -23.93 -13.97 30.37
N LEU A 250 -23.81 -12.88 29.61
CA LEU A 250 -24.71 -11.72 29.72
C LEU A 250 -26.15 -12.03 29.31
N ILE A 251 -26.32 -12.79 28.22
CA ILE A 251 -27.65 -13.10 27.67
C ILE A 251 -28.34 -14.13 28.54
N CYS A 252 -27.57 -15.06 29.08
CA CYS A 252 -28.07 -15.97 30.09
C CYS A 252 -28.53 -15.22 31.35
N LEU A 253 -27.74 -14.26 31.85
CA LEU A 253 -28.11 -13.44 33.01
C LEU A 253 -29.43 -12.70 32.79
N ILE A 254 -29.61 -12.06 31.64
CA ILE A 254 -30.84 -11.33 31.30
C ILE A 254 -32.05 -12.29 31.25
N ASN A 255 -31.94 -13.42 30.55
CA ASN A 255 -33.00 -14.42 30.49
C ASN A 255 -33.35 -14.98 31.88
N MET A 256 -32.35 -15.17 32.74
CA MET A 256 -32.56 -15.61 34.12
C MET A 256 -33.33 -14.59 34.95
N ILE A 257 -33.00 -13.30 34.86
CA ILE A 257 -33.74 -12.23 35.53
C ILE A 257 -35.21 -12.24 35.08
N ILE A 258 -35.47 -12.35 33.77
CA ILE A 258 -36.84 -12.38 33.26
C ILE A 258 -37.61 -13.61 33.76
N ILE A 259 -36.98 -14.79 33.80
CA ILE A 259 -37.59 -16.01 34.33
C ILE A 259 -37.93 -15.86 35.82
N THR A 260 -37.09 -15.20 36.63
CA THR A 260 -37.42 -14.95 38.04
C THR A 260 -38.64 -14.04 38.21
N ILE A 261 -38.74 -12.97 37.40
CA ILE A 261 -39.91 -12.07 37.39
C ILE A 261 -41.17 -12.82 36.94
N PHE A 262 -41.03 -13.73 35.98
CA PHE A 262 -42.12 -14.58 35.50
C PHE A 262 -42.66 -15.53 36.59
N ILE A 263 -41.77 -16.24 37.30
CA ILE A 263 -42.14 -17.13 38.41
C ILE A 263 -42.82 -16.34 39.53
N MET A 264 -42.28 -15.17 39.88
CA MET A 264 -42.90 -14.30 40.89
C MET A 264 -44.28 -13.81 40.47
N SER A 265 -44.46 -13.48 39.18
CA SER A 265 -45.74 -13.04 38.64
C SER A 265 -46.79 -14.19 38.61
N LEU A 266 -46.36 -15.43 38.34
CA LEU A 266 -47.19 -16.63 38.45
C LEU A 266 -47.60 -16.89 39.91
N TRP A 267 -46.67 -16.77 40.85
CA TRP A 267 -46.96 -16.91 42.27
C TRP A 267 -47.96 -15.87 42.76
N LEU A 268 -47.76 -14.60 42.40
CA LEU A 268 -48.68 -13.52 42.75
C LEU A 268 -50.09 -13.76 42.20
N ARG A 269 -50.20 -14.28 40.97
CA ARG A 269 -51.48 -14.67 40.38
C ARG A 269 -52.14 -15.83 41.11
N PHE A 270 -51.35 -16.83 41.52
CA PHE A 270 -51.85 -17.96 42.31
C PHE A 270 -52.43 -17.50 43.66
N VAL A 271 -51.77 -16.57 44.33
CA VAL A 271 -52.27 -15.96 45.58
C VAL A 271 -53.57 -15.17 45.34
N GLU A 272 -53.65 -14.41 44.24
CA GLU A 272 -54.84 -13.64 43.86
C GLU A 272 -56.07 -14.54 43.63
N ILE A 273 -55.91 -15.65 42.90
CA ILE A 273 -56.98 -16.64 42.67
C ILE A 273 -57.37 -17.35 43.97
N SER A 274 -56.38 -17.70 44.79
CA SER A 274 -56.60 -18.38 46.07
C SER A 274 -57.34 -17.52 47.10
N SER A 275 -57.19 -16.19 47.01
CA SER A 275 -57.86 -15.23 47.89
C SER A 275 -59.30 -14.91 47.44
N GLY A 276 -59.70 -15.25 46.21
CA GLY A 276 -61.01 -14.93 45.65
C GLY A 276 -62.02 -16.09 45.61
N ASN A 277 -61.60 -17.35 45.75
CA ASN A 277 -62.47 -18.53 45.73
C ASN A 277 -62.83 -18.99 47.15
N GLU A 278 -64.13 -19.09 47.49
CA GLU A 278 -64.59 -19.48 48.83
C GLU A 278 -64.04 -20.84 49.33
N TRP A 279 -63.95 -21.83 48.44
CA TRP A 279 -63.36 -23.14 48.76
C TRP A 279 -61.88 -23.06 49.14
N ILE A 280 -61.12 -22.17 48.48
CA ILE A 280 -59.70 -21.97 48.78
C ILE A 280 -59.53 -21.13 50.03
N ILE A 281 -60.33 -20.08 50.22
CA ILE A 281 -60.35 -19.24 51.44
C ILE A 281 -60.59 -20.09 52.70
N GLY A 282 -61.46 -21.10 52.64
CA GLY A 282 -61.67 -22.06 53.73
C GLY A 282 -60.40 -22.87 54.07
N LEU A 283 -59.65 -23.28 53.05
CA LEU A 283 -58.38 -24.01 53.18
C LEU A 283 -57.23 -23.11 53.70
N THR A 284 -57.21 -21.84 53.27
CA THR A 284 -56.21 -20.82 53.69
C THR A 284 -56.50 -20.23 55.07
N LYS A 285 -57.77 -20.12 55.50
CA LYS A 285 -58.13 -19.67 56.86
C LYS A 285 -57.77 -20.72 57.91
N ASN A 286 -57.90 -22.01 57.58
CA ASN A 286 -57.58 -23.09 58.49
C ASN A 286 -56.06 -23.30 58.64
N ASN A 287 -55.27 -22.93 57.63
CA ASN A 287 -53.81 -23.02 57.64
C ASN A 287 -53.18 -21.74 57.04
N LYS A 288 -53.27 -20.61 57.76
CA LYS A 288 -52.59 -19.36 57.36
C LYS A 288 -51.08 -19.56 57.15
N ASP A 289 -50.51 -20.52 57.87
CA ASP A 289 -49.11 -20.93 57.78
C ASP A 289 -48.75 -21.59 56.44
N LEU A 290 -49.73 -22.16 55.71
CA LEU A 290 -49.48 -22.81 54.43
C LEU A 290 -49.16 -21.80 53.31
N LEU A 291 -49.85 -20.66 53.30
CA LEU A 291 -49.61 -19.59 52.31
C LEU A 291 -48.26 -18.90 52.57
N SER A 292 -47.94 -18.63 53.84
CA SER A 292 -46.64 -18.05 54.23
C SER A 292 -45.51 -19.02 53.94
N PHE A 293 -45.66 -20.32 54.26
CA PHE A 293 -44.69 -21.36 53.92
C PHE A 293 -44.48 -21.49 52.41
N GLY A 294 -45.54 -21.43 51.60
CA GLY A 294 -45.45 -21.42 50.15
C GLY A 294 -44.64 -20.25 49.59
N SER A 295 -44.84 -19.04 50.13
CA SER A 295 -44.08 -17.86 49.69
C SER A 295 -42.59 -17.93 50.05
N ILE A 296 -42.27 -18.48 51.22
CA ILE A 296 -40.90 -18.72 51.67
C ILE A 296 -40.25 -19.79 50.80
N ALA A 297 -40.97 -20.87 50.47
CA ALA A 297 -40.47 -21.94 49.60
C ALA A 297 -40.12 -21.42 48.20
N VAL A 298 -40.94 -20.57 47.59
CA VAL A 298 -40.66 -19.96 46.28
C VAL A 298 -39.40 -19.09 46.32
N LEU A 299 -39.25 -18.26 47.36
CA LEU A 299 -38.05 -17.43 47.53
C LEU A 299 -36.77 -18.27 47.73
N VAL A 300 -36.84 -19.34 48.51
CA VAL A 300 -35.73 -20.28 48.72
C VAL A 300 -35.36 -20.98 47.41
N ILE A 301 -36.34 -21.40 46.59
CA ILE A 301 -36.08 -22.03 45.29
C ILE A 301 -35.40 -21.04 44.34
N ILE A 302 -35.87 -19.79 44.27
CA ILE A 302 -35.25 -18.74 43.44
C ILE A 302 -33.80 -18.48 43.89
N GLY A 303 -33.56 -18.36 45.20
CA GLY A 303 -32.23 -18.17 45.79
C GLY A 303 -31.29 -19.35 45.52
N ALA A 304 -31.79 -20.59 45.64
CA ALA A 304 -31.03 -21.80 45.35
C ALA A 304 -30.65 -21.90 43.87
N ILE A 305 -31.58 -21.56 42.95
CA ILE A 305 -31.32 -21.50 41.50
C ILE A 305 -30.26 -20.43 41.19
N TRP A 306 -30.37 -19.24 41.78
CA TRP A 306 -29.37 -18.17 41.62
C TRP A 306 -28.00 -18.57 42.15
N SER A 307 -27.93 -19.17 43.35
CA SER A 307 -26.69 -19.63 43.96
C SER A 307 -26.04 -20.75 43.15
N TYR A 308 -26.81 -21.75 42.74
CA TYR A 308 -26.33 -22.85 41.89
C TYR A 308 -25.73 -22.35 40.58
N ILE A 309 -26.40 -21.40 39.91
CA ILE A 309 -25.96 -20.86 38.63
C ILE A 309 -24.78 -19.91 38.81
N TYR A 310 -24.77 -19.06 39.84
CA TYR A 310 -23.64 -18.20 40.17
C TYR A 310 -22.37 -19.03 40.43
N VAL A 311 -22.50 -20.12 41.19
CA VAL A 311 -21.42 -21.09 41.40
C VAL A 311 -21.03 -21.76 40.08
N ARG A 312 -21.99 -22.18 39.24
CA ARG A 312 -21.71 -22.80 37.92
C ARG A 312 -21.00 -21.84 36.95
N MET A 313 -21.29 -20.55 37.03
CA MET A 313 -20.70 -19.49 36.23
C MET A 313 -19.30 -19.11 36.71
N ASN A 314 -19.07 -19.10 38.03
CA ASN A 314 -17.77 -18.78 38.66
C ASN A 314 -16.82 -19.98 38.79
N ARG A 315 -17.33 -21.21 38.67
CA ARG A 315 -16.54 -22.45 38.66
C ARG A 315 -15.89 -22.65 37.29
N SER A 316 -14.85 -21.88 37.02
CA SER A 316 -13.82 -22.09 36.00
C SER A 316 -12.64 -21.15 36.30
N TYR A 317 -11.79 -21.58 37.23
CA TYR A 317 -10.38 -21.17 37.35
C TYR A 317 -9.46 -22.38 37.56
N ASP A 318 -9.95 -23.60 37.31
CA ASP A 318 -9.16 -24.83 37.14
C ASP A 318 -9.65 -25.54 35.87
#